data_AF-A0A7K9C0A2-F1
#
_entry.id   AF-A0A7K9C0A2-F1
#
_cell.length_a   1.000
_cell.length_b   1.000
_cell.length_c   1.000
_cell.angle_alpha   90.00
_cell.angle_beta   90.00
_cell.angle_gamma   90.00
#
_symmetry.space_group_name_H-M   'P 1'
#
loop_
_entity.id
_entity.type
_entity.pdbx_description
1 polymer ?
#
loop_
_entity_poly.entity_id
_entity_poly.type
_entity_poly.pdbx_seq_one_letter_code
_entity_poly.pdbx_strand_id
1 'polypeptide(L)'
;GPDAVPEEWRLYFASARVATFCNWPFTEGCACTPERMAAAGFVHCPSENSPDVAQCFFCFKELEGWEPDDDPLEEHKKHSAGCAFLSLQKDATTLTLQEFLKLDKERMKNLIKKNVFQKVTSIEEEAAKVRRQIKNL
;
A
#
# COMPACT_ATOMS: atom_id res chain seq x y z
N GLY A 1 -9.28 -18.25 8.41
CA GLY A 1 -8.58 -17.75 7.21
C GLY A 1 -9.13 -16.39 6.81
N PRO A 2 -8.63 -15.76 5.75
CA PRO A 2 -9.08 -14.44 5.29
C PRO A 2 -10.61 -14.36 5.07
N ASP A 3 -11.24 -15.45 4.62
CA ASP A 3 -12.70 -15.47 4.36
C ASP A 3 -13.57 -15.42 5.62
N ALA A 4 -12.97 -15.58 6.81
CA ALA A 4 -13.68 -15.52 8.09
C ALA A 4 -13.79 -14.10 8.66
N VAL A 5 -13.22 -13.09 7.99
CA VAL A 5 -13.25 -11.69 8.43
C VAL A 5 -13.86 -10.78 7.35
N PRO A 6 -14.38 -9.60 7.74
CA PRO A 6 -14.77 -8.56 6.80
C PRO A 6 -13.69 -8.24 5.77
N GLU A 7 -14.10 -7.82 4.58
CA GLU A 7 -13.22 -7.59 3.44
C GLU A 7 -12.11 -6.58 3.75
N GLU A 8 -12.45 -5.52 4.47
CA GLU A 8 -11.55 -4.46 4.92
C GLU A 8 -10.38 -4.97 5.78
N TRP A 9 -10.53 -6.13 6.41
CA TRP A 9 -9.53 -6.73 7.29
C TRP A 9 -8.79 -7.91 6.67
N ARG A 10 -9.19 -8.37 5.48
CA ARG A 10 -8.53 -9.51 4.80
C ARG A 10 -7.05 -9.27 4.56
N LEU A 11 -6.68 -8.04 4.22
CA LEU A 11 -5.29 -7.68 3.90
C LEU A 11 -4.33 -7.72 5.10
N TYR A 12 -4.82 -7.91 6.33
CA TYR A 12 -3.95 -8.24 7.46
C TYR A 12 -3.28 -9.61 7.30
N PHE A 13 -3.88 -10.53 6.56
CA PHE A 13 -3.31 -11.82 6.24
C PHE A 13 -2.33 -11.73 5.06
N ALA A 14 -1.11 -12.22 5.24
CA ALA A 14 -0.11 -12.23 4.17
C ALA A 14 -0.59 -12.98 2.92
N SER A 15 -1.29 -14.10 3.09
CA SER A 15 -1.86 -14.87 1.98
C SER A 15 -2.86 -14.08 1.13
N ALA A 16 -3.68 -13.22 1.74
CA ALA A 16 -4.60 -12.35 1.01
C ALA A 16 -3.83 -11.29 0.20
N ARG A 17 -2.70 -10.80 0.72
CA ARG A 17 -1.84 -9.87 -0.02
C ARG A 17 -1.13 -10.55 -1.19
N VAL A 18 -0.59 -11.76 -1.00
CA VAL A 18 0.01 -12.55 -2.09
C VAL A 18 -1.00 -12.74 -3.24
N ALA A 19 -2.25 -13.04 -2.91
CA ALA A 19 -3.31 -13.24 -3.91
C ALA A 19 -3.62 -12.00 -4.78
N THR A 20 -3.14 -10.80 -4.40
CA THR A 20 -3.30 -9.60 -5.24
C THR A 20 -2.33 -9.56 -6.42
N PHE A 21 -1.19 -10.27 -6.34
CA PHE A 21 -0.13 -10.25 -7.35
C PHE A 21 -0.51 -11.09 -8.58
N CYS A 22 -1.32 -10.50 -9.46
CA CYS A 22 -1.63 -11.05 -10.78
C CYS A 22 -0.61 -10.58 -11.83
N ASN A 23 0.01 -11.51 -12.57
CA ASN A 23 1.00 -11.23 -13.63
C ASN A 23 2.23 -10.42 -13.16
N TRP A 24 2.64 -10.60 -11.89
CA TRP A 24 3.85 -9.95 -11.37
C TRP A 24 5.12 -10.50 -12.06
N PRO A 25 6.01 -9.63 -12.58
CA PRO A 25 7.12 -10.08 -13.43
C PRO A 25 8.24 -10.78 -12.65
N PHE A 26 8.40 -10.48 -11.36
CA PHE A 26 9.53 -10.96 -10.56
C PHE A 26 9.14 -12.15 -9.70
N THR A 27 9.55 -13.35 -10.14
CA THR A 27 9.18 -14.61 -9.47
C THR A 27 10.44 -15.34 -8.98
N GLU A 28 10.71 -16.53 -9.50
CA GLU A 28 11.85 -17.34 -9.05
C GLU A 28 13.19 -16.62 -9.30
N GLY A 29 14.07 -16.63 -8.30
CA GLY A 29 15.39 -15.99 -8.37
C GLY A 29 15.42 -14.49 -8.12
N CYS A 30 14.27 -13.84 -7.88
CA CYS A 30 14.17 -12.41 -7.57
C CYS A 30 14.05 -12.15 -6.06
N ALA A 31 14.46 -10.97 -5.61
CA ALA A 31 14.29 -10.47 -4.25
C ALA A 31 12.89 -9.90 -3.98
N CYS A 32 12.21 -9.40 -5.01
CA CYS A 32 10.88 -8.81 -4.92
C CYS A 32 9.76 -9.78 -5.38
N THR A 33 9.81 -11.04 -4.93
CA THR A 33 8.73 -12.02 -5.22
C THR A 33 7.40 -11.62 -4.57
N PRO A 34 6.24 -12.10 -5.07
CA PRO A 34 4.94 -11.83 -4.46
C PRO A 34 4.89 -12.12 -2.95
N GLU A 35 5.54 -13.18 -2.49
CA GLU A 35 5.63 -13.55 -1.07
C GLU A 35 6.43 -12.54 -0.27
N ARG A 36 7.57 -12.07 -0.81
CA ARG A 36 8.42 -11.07 -0.14
C ARG A 36 7.76 -9.69 -0.13
N MET A 37 7.12 -9.32 -1.23
CA MET A 37 6.29 -8.11 -1.34
C MET A 37 5.16 -8.13 -0.30
N ALA A 38 4.39 -9.23 -0.26
CA ALA A 38 3.32 -9.40 0.71
C ALA A 38 3.83 -9.41 2.15
N ALA A 39 4.97 -10.04 2.44
CA ALA A 39 5.59 -10.04 3.77
C ALA A 39 5.96 -8.61 4.22
N ALA A 40 6.45 -7.77 3.31
CA ALA A 40 6.73 -6.35 3.56
C ALA A 40 5.46 -5.48 3.64
N GLY A 41 4.27 -6.05 3.41
CA GLY A 41 2.98 -5.37 3.52
C GLY A 41 2.43 -4.83 2.21
N PHE A 42 3.04 -5.14 1.07
CA PHE A 42 2.56 -4.69 -0.23
C PHE A 42 1.41 -5.54 -0.76
N VAL A 43 0.54 -4.88 -1.52
CA VAL A 43 -0.43 -5.47 -2.43
C VAL A 43 -0.16 -4.93 -3.83
N HIS A 44 -0.49 -5.71 -4.86
CA HIS A 44 -0.36 -5.31 -6.24
C HIS A 44 -1.58 -4.48 -6.67
N CYS A 45 -1.35 -3.31 -7.24
CA CYS A 45 -2.38 -2.36 -7.69
C CYS A 45 -2.08 -1.85 -9.11
N PRO A 46 -2.00 -2.74 -10.11
CA PRO A 46 -1.57 -2.35 -11.45
C PRO A 46 -2.58 -1.44 -12.14
N SER A 47 -2.08 -0.59 -13.03
CA SER A 47 -2.88 0.14 -14.02
C SER A 47 -2.32 -0.11 -15.42
N GLU A 48 -3.06 0.28 -16.47
CA GLU A 48 -2.60 0.10 -17.87
C GLU A 48 -1.23 0.75 -18.13
N ASN A 49 -0.93 1.86 -17.45
CA ASN A 49 0.31 2.61 -17.65
C ASN A 49 1.40 2.31 -16.62
N SER A 50 1.04 1.65 -15.52
CA SER A 50 1.97 1.29 -14.44
C SER A 50 1.67 -0.13 -13.96
N PRO A 51 2.19 -1.15 -14.67
CA PRO A 51 1.83 -2.56 -14.48
C PRO A 51 2.45 -3.20 -13.23
N ASP A 52 3.40 -2.55 -12.57
CA ASP A 52 4.15 -3.05 -11.42
C ASP A 52 3.92 -2.22 -10.14
N VAL A 53 2.88 -1.39 -10.10
CA VAL A 53 2.55 -0.58 -8.92
C VAL A 53 2.20 -1.50 -7.75
N ALA A 54 2.91 -1.31 -6.65
CA ALA A 54 2.65 -1.96 -5.38
C ALA A 54 2.36 -0.90 -4.31
N GLN A 55 1.38 -1.20 -3.45
CA GLN A 55 0.96 -0.29 -2.38
C GLN A 55 0.99 -1.00 -1.03
N CYS A 56 1.54 -0.36 0.00
CA CYS A 56 1.41 -0.90 1.35
C CYS A 56 -0.07 -0.85 1.81
N PHE A 57 -0.64 -1.97 2.24
CA PHE A 57 -2.05 -2.05 2.69
C PHE A 57 -2.37 -1.19 3.94
N PHE A 58 -1.33 -0.74 4.66
CA PHE A 58 -1.45 -0.09 5.96
C PHE A 58 -1.16 1.42 5.91
N CYS A 59 -0.02 1.84 5.34
CA CYS A 59 0.31 3.26 5.19
C CYS A 59 -0.11 3.84 3.84
N PHE A 60 -0.55 2.99 2.90
CA PHE A 60 -1.00 3.36 1.56
C PHE A 60 0.06 4.06 0.69
N LYS A 61 1.35 3.91 1.04
CA LYS A 61 2.47 4.34 0.20
C LYS A 61 2.54 3.45 -1.03
N GLU A 62 2.46 4.07 -2.20
CA GLU A 62 2.65 3.46 -3.52
C GLU A 62 4.10 3.56 -3.95
N LEU A 63 4.60 2.50 -4.59
CA LEU A 63 5.90 2.38 -5.22
C LEU A 63 5.73 1.65 -6.56
N GLU A 64 6.49 2.07 -7.56
CA GLU A 64 6.54 1.50 -8.92
C GLU A 64 8.00 1.53 -9.41
N GLY A 65 8.29 0.87 -10.53
CA GLY A 65 9.64 0.74 -11.07
C GLY A 65 10.48 -0.27 -10.30
N TRP A 66 9.88 -1.39 -9.92
CA TRP A 66 10.56 -2.45 -9.16
C TRP A 66 11.61 -3.16 -10.04
N GLU A 67 12.75 -3.48 -9.43
CA GLU A 67 13.84 -4.24 -10.04
C GLU A 67 13.97 -5.63 -9.37
N PRO A 68 14.48 -6.66 -10.07
CA PRO A 68 14.56 -8.03 -9.54
C PRO A 68 15.30 -8.16 -8.21
N ASP A 69 16.25 -7.29 -7.90
CA ASP A 69 17.11 -7.30 -6.73
C ASP A 69 16.63 -6.40 -5.59
N ASP A 70 15.53 -5.65 -5.79
CA ASP A 70 14.94 -4.83 -4.75
C ASP A 70 14.47 -5.66 -3.56
N ASP A 71 14.85 -5.24 -2.35
CA ASP A 71 14.30 -5.78 -1.11
C ASP A 71 13.04 -4.99 -0.72
N PRO A 72 11.84 -5.60 -0.75
CA PRO A 72 10.61 -4.89 -0.47
C PRO A 72 10.56 -4.28 0.93
N LEU A 73 11.18 -4.93 1.92
CA LEU A 73 11.19 -4.42 3.29
C LEU A 73 12.07 -3.18 3.41
N GLU A 74 13.22 -3.16 2.75
CA GLU A 74 14.12 -2.00 2.75
C GLU A 74 13.53 -0.83 1.97
N GLU A 75 12.92 -1.08 0.80
CA GLU A 75 12.21 -0.03 0.06
C GLU A 75 11.03 0.54 0.87
N HIS A 76 10.28 -0.31 1.59
CA HIS A 76 9.23 0.17 2.48
C HIS A 76 9.79 1.05 3.61
N LYS A 77 10.89 0.66 4.27
CA LYS A 77 11.52 1.48 5.31
C LYS A 77 12.02 2.81 4.76
N LYS A 78 12.68 2.80 3.61
CA LYS A 78 13.22 3.99 2.94
C LYS A 78 12.12 4.99 2.57
N HIS A 79 11.00 4.52 2.06
CA HIS A 79 9.92 5.37 1.57
C HIS A 79 8.80 5.65 2.59
N SER A 80 8.73 4.88 3.69
CA SER A 80 7.72 5.03 4.75
C SER A 80 8.19 4.52 6.11
N ALA A 81 9.35 4.98 6.60
CA ALA A 81 9.93 4.56 7.88
C ALA A 81 8.98 4.64 9.09
N GLY A 82 8.00 5.55 9.06
CA GLY A 82 7.00 5.73 10.12
C GLY A 82 5.78 4.80 10.04
N CYS A 83 5.76 3.84 9.11
CA CYS A 83 4.66 2.90 8.97
C CYS A 83 4.58 1.97 10.20
N ALA A 84 3.49 2.06 10.97
CA ALA A 84 3.32 1.24 12.18
C ALA A 84 3.28 -0.28 11.91
N PHE A 85 2.97 -0.68 10.67
CA PHE A 85 3.09 -2.09 10.24
C PHE A 85 4.54 -2.58 10.27
N LEU A 86 5.53 -1.75 9.94
CA LEU A 86 6.95 -2.13 10.00
C LEU A 86 7.42 -2.41 11.43
N SER A 87 6.80 -1.74 12.42
CA SER A 87 7.05 -1.99 13.84
C SER A 87 6.35 -3.25 14.35
N LEU A 88 5.44 -3.83 13.57
CA LEU A 88 4.71 -5.03 13.94
C LEU A 88 5.59 -6.27 13.75
N GLN A 89 6.43 -6.56 14.75
CA GLN A 89 7.24 -7.78 14.81
C GLN A 89 6.39 -9.03 15.18
N LYS A 90 5.10 -9.04 14.85
CA LYS A 90 4.15 -10.08 15.19
C LYS A 90 3.31 -10.45 13.97
N ASP A 91 3.03 -11.73 13.82
CA ASP A 91 2.05 -12.18 12.84
C ASP A 91 0.66 -11.68 13.23
N ALA A 92 -0.14 -11.25 12.24
CA ALA A 92 -1.46 -10.69 12.48
C ALA A 92 -2.40 -11.66 13.23
N THR A 93 -2.21 -12.98 13.07
CA THR A 93 -3.00 -14.02 13.77
C THR A 93 -2.65 -14.16 15.24
N THR A 94 -1.52 -13.60 15.68
CA THR A 94 -1.06 -13.65 17.08
C THR A 94 -1.44 -12.41 17.87
N LEU A 95 -2.03 -11.41 17.22
CA LEU A 95 -2.47 -10.18 17.88
C LEU A 95 -3.67 -10.45 18.77
N THR A 96 -3.65 -9.86 19.97
CA THR A 96 -4.87 -9.70 20.75
C THR A 96 -5.84 -8.77 20.03
N LEU A 97 -7.14 -8.90 20.31
CA LEU A 97 -8.16 -8.00 19.76
C LEU A 97 -7.84 -6.52 20.04
N GLN A 98 -7.31 -6.22 21.23
CA GLN A 98 -6.95 -4.85 21.59
C GLN A 98 -5.76 -4.32 20.77
N GLU A 99 -4.73 -5.14 20.51
CA GLU A 99 -3.61 -4.76 19.64
C GLU A 99 -4.10 -4.55 18.20
N PHE A 100 -4.94 -5.46 17.69
CA PHE A 100 -5.55 -5.35 16.37
C PHE A 100 -6.34 -4.04 16.20
N LEU A 101 -7.25 -3.74 17.13
CA LEU A 101 -8.08 -2.53 17.06
C LEU A 101 -7.23 -1.24 17.12
N LYS A 102 -6.14 -1.24 17.87
CA LYS A 102 -5.19 -0.10 17.88
C LYS A 102 -4.53 0.08 16.52
N LEU A 103 -4.09 -1.01 15.89
CA LEU A 103 -3.45 -0.97 14.58
C LEU A 103 -4.44 -0.55 13.48
N ASP A 104 -5.65 -1.10 13.48
CA ASP A 104 -6.67 -0.74 12.49
C ASP A 104 -7.09 0.72 12.64
N LYS A 105 -7.17 1.25 13.87
CA LYS A 105 -7.35 2.69 14.10
C LYS A 105 -6.26 3.53 13.43
N GLU A 106 -4.98 3.14 13.55
CA GLU A 106 -3.89 3.87 12.88
C GLU A 106 -3.95 3.74 11.36
N ARG A 107 -4.28 2.55 10.84
CA ARG A 107 -4.53 2.34 9.41
C ARG A 107 -5.66 3.26 8.91
N MET A 108 -6.78 3.36 9.63
CA MET A 108 -7.89 4.22 9.25
C MET A 108 -7.50 5.70 9.21
N LYS A 109 -6.66 6.16 10.14
CA LYS A 109 -6.09 7.52 10.08
C LYS A 109 -5.24 7.72 8.81
N ASN A 110 -4.41 6.73 8.45
CA ASN A 110 -3.59 6.80 7.25
C ASN A 110 -4.47 6.89 5.98
N LEU A 111 -5.56 6.12 5.94
CA LEU A 111 -6.51 6.15 4.83
C LEU A 111 -7.18 7.52 4.70
N ILE A 112 -7.70 8.06 5.80
CA ILE A 112 -8.32 9.39 5.82
C ILE A 112 -7.31 10.44 5.35
N LYS A 113 -6.08 10.39 5.84
CA LYS A 113 -5.01 11.31 5.45
C LYS A 113 -4.71 11.23 3.94
N LYS A 114 -4.61 10.02 3.38
CA LYS A 114 -4.43 9.82 1.93
C LYS A 114 -5.57 10.43 1.13
N ASN A 115 -6.82 10.11 1.49
CA ASN A 115 -8.00 10.57 0.77
C ASN A 115 -8.12 12.09 0.80
N VAL A 116 -7.87 12.72 1.95
CA VAL A 116 -7.85 14.18 2.09
C VAL A 116 -6.76 14.79 1.22
N PHE A 117 -5.53 14.26 1.25
CA PHE A 117 -4.43 14.75 0.44
C PHE A 117 -4.76 14.67 -1.07
N GLN A 118 -5.22 13.52 -1.55
CA GLN A 118 -5.64 13.34 -2.95
C GLN A 118 -6.73 14.33 -3.36
N LYS A 119 -7.72 14.55 -2.48
CA LYS A 119 -8.81 15.50 -2.77
C LYS A 119 -8.31 16.93 -2.86
N VAL A 120 -7.38 17.34 -1.98
CA VAL A 120 -6.75 18.66 -2.02
C VAL A 120 -5.98 18.84 -3.33
N THR A 121 -5.11 17.89 -3.70
CA THR A 121 -4.35 17.95 -4.95
C THR A 121 -5.27 18.08 -6.18
N SER A 122 -6.34 17.29 -6.24
CA SER A 122 -7.33 17.38 -7.32
C SER A 122 -7.97 18.77 -7.40
N ILE A 123 -8.33 19.37 -6.26
CA ILE A 123 -8.91 20.72 -6.23
C ILE A 123 -7.89 21.77 -6.71
N GLU A 124 -6.63 21.66 -6.29
CA GLU A 124 -5.56 22.57 -6.69
C GLU A 124 -5.28 22.53 -8.20
N GLU A 125 -5.27 21.34 -8.79
CA GLU A 125 -5.10 21.15 -10.25
C GLU A 125 -6.25 21.78 -11.04
N GLU A 126 -7.49 21.55 -10.63
CA GLU A 126 -8.66 22.16 -11.26
C GLU A 126 -8.65 23.68 -11.13
N ALA A 127 -8.28 24.20 -9.94
CA ALA A 127 -8.13 25.63 -9.73
C ALA A 127 -7.05 26.26 -10.64
N ALA A 128 -5.94 25.54 -10.86
CA ALA A 128 -4.88 25.99 -11.77
C ALA A 128 -5.36 26.04 -13.23
N LYS A 129 -6.12 25.03 -13.69
CA LYS A 129 -6.72 24.99 -15.03
C LYS A 129 -7.69 26.16 -15.23
N VAL A 130 -8.62 26.37 -14.30
CA VAL A 130 -9.58 27.48 -14.33
C VAL A 130 -8.86 28.82 -14.37
N ARG A 131 -7.84 29.01 -13.53
CA ARG A 131 -7.05 30.25 -13.51
C ARG A 131 -6.37 30.52 -14.86
N ARG A 132 -5.86 29.49 -15.54
CA ARG A 132 -5.25 29.63 -16.87
C ARG A 132 -6.29 30.03 -17.92
N GLN A 133 -7.48 29.46 -17.87
CA GLN A 133 -8.58 29.81 -18.77
C GLN A 133 -9.00 31.27 -18.60
N ILE A 134 -9.17 31.74 -17.36
CA ILE A 134 -9.53 33.14 -17.06
C ILE A 134 -8.49 34.12 -17.61
N LYS A 135 -7.19 33.79 -17.56
CA LYS A 135 -6.12 34.65 -18.09
C LYS A 135 -6.07 34.72 -19.62
N ASN A 136 -6.67 33.75 -20.30
CA ASN A 136 -6.70 33.68 -21.76
C ASN A 136 -7.99 34.26 -22.36
N LEU A 137 -8.88 34.79 -21.52
CA LEU A 137 -10.04 35.60 -21.90
C LEU A 137 -9.65 37.08 -21.92
#